data_AF-X1DMM1-F1
#
_entry.id   AF-X1DMM1-F1
#
_cell.length_a   1.000
_cell.length_b   1.000
_cell.length_c   1.000
_cell.angle_alpha   90.00
_cell.angle_beta   90.00
_cell.angle_gamma   90.00
#
_symmetry.space_group_name_H-M   'P 1'
#
loop_
_entity.id
_entity.type
_entity.pdbx_description
1 polymer ?
#
loop_
_entity_poly.entity_id
_entity_poly.type
_entity_poly.pdbx_seq_one_letter_code
_entity_poly.pdbx_strand_id
1 'polypeptide(L)'
;MYDNNRTRKSLTAWLILLMFAAAGHGGEVDLKTIFREGIPPSPFINVVYGYANAMLEHGRDTYGTQKSGLFLSALDRKTLSPLKIRPPAPAGIREGDRPGSPGQPLLGAN
;
A
#
# COMPACT_ATOMS: atom_id res chain seq x y z
N MET A 1 -19.89 -13.74 -63.32
CA MET A 1 -18.47 -14.12 -63.23
C MET A 1 -17.71 -12.93 -62.66
N TYR A 2 -17.54 -12.89 -61.33
CA TYR A 2 -16.37 -12.38 -60.61
C TYR A 2 -16.64 -12.50 -59.10
N ASP A 3 -16.03 -13.53 -58.51
CA ASP A 3 -15.77 -13.66 -57.09
C ASP A 3 -14.58 -12.74 -56.75
N ASN A 4 -14.65 -11.99 -55.65
CA ASN A 4 -13.42 -11.57 -54.98
C ASN A 4 -13.63 -11.29 -53.48
N ASN A 5 -13.45 -12.35 -52.69
CA ASN A 5 -13.04 -12.35 -51.29
C ASN A 5 -12.01 -11.26 -50.91
N ARG A 6 -12.38 -10.36 -49.99
CA ARG A 6 -11.51 -9.61 -49.03
C ARG A 6 -12.45 -8.64 -48.30
N THR A 7 -12.66 -8.65 -46.98
CA THR A 7 -11.76 -8.83 -45.85
C THR A 7 -12.61 -9.08 -44.60
N ARG A 8 -12.57 -10.29 -44.05
CA ARG A 8 -12.99 -10.54 -42.66
C ARG A 8 -11.90 -9.99 -41.74
N LYS A 9 -12.12 -8.83 -41.10
CA LYS A 9 -11.28 -8.37 -39.99
C LYS A 9 -12.16 -7.86 -38.84
N SER A 10 -12.27 -8.71 -37.82
CA SER A 10 -12.10 -8.33 -36.41
C SER A 10 -13.07 -7.27 -35.85
N LEU A 11 -14.31 -7.69 -35.55
CA LEU A 11 -15.25 -6.96 -34.69
C LEU A 11 -15.26 -7.46 -33.22
N THR A 12 -14.24 -8.22 -32.79
CA THR A 12 -14.21 -8.88 -31.46
C THR A 12 -13.31 -8.20 -30.43
N ALA A 13 -12.86 -6.96 -30.66
CA ALA A 13 -11.90 -6.29 -29.77
C ALA A 13 -12.50 -5.28 -28.78
N TRP A 14 -13.81 -5.02 -28.80
CA TRP A 14 -14.46 -3.97 -27.97
C TRP A 14 -15.26 -4.51 -26.78
N LEU A 15 -15.04 -5.75 -26.36
CA LEU A 15 -15.74 -6.36 -25.21
C LEU A 15 -14.84 -6.72 -24.02
N ILE A 16 -13.55 -6.39 -24.07
CA ILE A 16 -12.60 -6.69 -22.97
C ILE A 16 -12.43 -5.48 -22.01
N LEU A 17 -13.06 -4.33 -22.28
CA LEU A 17 -12.95 -3.13 -21.45
C LEU A 17 -14.00 -3.04 -20.30
N LEU A 18 -14.66 -4.14 -19.95
CA LEU A 18 -15.82 -4.13 -19.02
C LEU A 18 -15.70 -5.06 -17.80
N MET A 19 -14.50 -5.53 -17.44
CA MET A 19 -14.30 -6.55 -16.38
C MET A 19 -13.36 -6.16 -15.22
N PHE A 20 -13.08 -4.87 -15.01
CA PHE A 20 -12.25 -4.42 -13.87
C PHE A 20 -12.97 -3.44 -12.92
N ALA A 21 -14.28 -3.60 -12.73
CA ALA A 21 -15.07 -2.71 -11.87
C ALA A 21 -15.62 -3.35 -10.57
N ALA A 22 -15.35 -4.63 -10.25
CA ALA A 22 -16.14 -5.33 -9.21
C ALA A 22 -15.35 -6.16 -8.18
N ALA A 23 -14.13 -5.78 -7.80
CA ALA A 23 -13.39 -6.51 -6.74
C ALA A 23 -12.96 -5.63 -5.55
N GLY A 24 -13.66 -4.51 -5.32
CA GLY A 24 -13.41 -3.60 -4.20
C GLY A 24 -14.50 -3.64 -3.13
N HIS A 25 -15.02 -4.81 -2.75
CA HIS A 25 -15.86 -4.91 -1.55
C HIS A 25 -14.97 -5.32 -0.38
N GLY A 26 -14.63 -4.35 0.47
CA GLY A 26 -14.03 -4.61 1.78
C GLY A 26 -15.06 -5.29 2.68
N GLY A 27 -15.19 -6.61 2.55
CA GLY A 27 -15.99 -7.42 3.46
C GLY A 27 -15.37 -7.44 4.85
N GLU A 28 -16.22 -7.61 5.86
CA GLU A 28 -15.79 -7.82 7.24
C GLU A 28 -14.81 -9.00 7.32
N VAL A 29 -13.67 -8.78 7.99
CA VAL A 29 -12.64 -9.81 8.15
C VAL A 29 -13.11 -10.80 9.22
N ASP A 30 -13.60 -11.97 8.80
CA ASP A 30 -13.93 -13.05 9.72
C ASP A 30 -12.66 -13.74 10.23
N LEU A 31 -12.19 -13.26 11.37
CA LEU A 31 -11.00 -13.79 12.05
C LEU A 31 -11.14 -15.28 12.38
N LYS A 32 -12.33 -15.76 12.76
CA LYS A 32 -12.51 -17.17 13.17
C LYS A 32 -12.29 -18.10 11.99
N THR A 33 -12.80 -17.72 10.83
CA THR A 33 -12.61 -18.48 9.59
C THR A 33 -11.14 -18.46 9.17
N ILE A 34 -10.47 -17.29 9.21
CA ILE A 34 -9.04 -17.19 8.88
C ILE A 34 -8.17 -18.08 9.79
N PHE A 35 -8.45 -18.12 11.10
CA PHE A 35 -7.68 -18.97 12.03
C PHE A 35 -7.90 -20.47 11.81
N ARG A 36 -9.07 -20.87 11.31
CA ARG A 36 -9.42 -22.29 11.09
C ARG A 36 -8.97 -22.80 9.72
N GLU A 37 -9.21 -22.01 8.69
CA GLU A 37 -9.08 -22.41 7.28
C GLU A 37 -7.79 -21.86 6.64
N GLY A 38 -7.14 -20.91 7.32
CA GLY A 38 -5.95 -20.23 6.83
C GLY A 38 -6.27 -18.98 6.00
N ILE A 39 -5.22 -18.26 5.62
CA ILE A 39 -5.37 -17.06 4.79
C ILE A 39 -5.69 -17.50 3.35
N PRO A 40 -6.78 -16.97 2.74
CA PRO A 40 -7.10 -17.30 1.37
C PRO A 40 -5.97 -16.86 0.41
N PRO A 41 -5.72 -17.62 -0.67
CA PRO A 41 -4.71 -17.24 -1.66
C PRO A 41 -5.00 -15.86 -2.23
N SER A 42 -3.98 -14.99 -2.23
CA SER A 42 -4.07 -13.65 -2.80
C SER A 42 -2.75 -13.30 -3.48
N PRO A 43 -2.78 -12.65 -4.65
CA PRO A 43 -1.56 -12.18 -5.30
C PRO A 43 -0.83 -11.11 -4.47
N PHE A 44 -1.49 -10.51 -3.47
CA PHE A 44 -0.93 -9.44 -2.63
C PHE A 44 -0.45 -9.91 -1.25
N ILE A 45 -0.67 -11.16 -0.86
CA ILE A 45 -0.37 -11.61 0.51
C ILE A 45 1.12 -11.48 0.86
N ASN A 46 2.00 -11.71 -0.11
CA ASN A 46 3.44 -11.53 0.06
C ASN A 46 3.81 -10.06 0.33
N VAL A 47 3.07 -9.10 -0.24
CA VAL A 47 3.30 -7.67 0.00
C VAL A 47 2.90 -7.31 1.43
N VAL A 48 1.77 -7.84 1.91
CA VAL A 48 1.28 -7.61 3.28
C VAL A 48 2.26 -8.15 4.31
N TYR A 49 2.71 -9.40 4.14
CA TYR A 49 3.71 -9.97 5.04
C TYR A 49 5.06 -9.27 4.94
N GLY A 50 5.49 -8.88 3.74
CA GLY A 50 6.71 -8.09 3.56
C GLY A 50 6.65 -6.75 4.28
N TYR A 51 5.50 -6.06 4.23
CA TYR A 51 5.28 -4.83 5.00
C TYR A 51 5.34 -5.07 6.51
N ALA A 52 4.66 -6.11 7.01
CA ALA A 52 4.67 -6.45 8.43
C ALA A 52 6.09 -6.78 8.93
N ASN A 53 6.86 -7.54 8.17
CA ASN A 53 8.25 -7.85 8.48
C ASN A 53 9.11 -6.58 8.51
N ALA A 54 8.98 -5.70 7.52
CA ALA A 54 9.72 -4.43 7.50
C ALA A 54 9.40 -3.55 8.73
N MET A 55 8.13 -3.49 9.15
CA MET A 55 7.74 -2.76 10.37
C MET A 55 8.31 -3.41 11.64
N LEU A 56 8.25 -4.74 11.75
CA LEU A 56 8.80 -5.49 12.88
C LEU A 56 10.33 -5.37 12.98
N GLU A 57 11.04 -5.27 11.87
CA GLU A 57 12.49 -5.18 11.84
C GLU A 57 12.99 -3.74 12.02
N HIS A 58 12.34 -2.79 11.35
CA HIS A 58 12.87 -1.42 11.23
C HIS A 58 12.00 -0.34 11.87
N GLY A 59 10.72 -0.63 12.11
CA GLY A 59 9.74 0.33 12.62
C GLY A 59 9.58 0.34 14.14
N ARG A 60 10.15 -0.63 14.86
CA ARG A 60 9.98 -0.73 16.32
C ARG A 60 10.63 0.43 17.07
N ASP A 61 10.02 0.80 18.19
CA ASP A 61 10.62 1.72 19.15
C ASP A 61 11.94 1.15 19.71
N THR A 62 13.04 1.81 19.35
CA THR A 62 14.40 1.49 19.80
C THR A 62 14.99 2.59 20.65
N TYR A 63 14.21 3.58 21.09
CA TYR A 63 14.70 4.69 21.92
C TYR A 63 14.67 4.35 23.40
N GLY A 64 15.41 5.11 24.21
CA GLY A 64 15.46 4.95 25.68
C GLY A 64 15.99 3.60 26.18
N THR A 65 15.98 3.42 27.50
CA THR A 65 16.39 2.16 28.16
C THR A 65 15.29 1.10 28.17
N GLN A 66 14.02 1.53 28.16
CA GLN A 66 12.85 0.67 28.10
C GLN A 66 12.21 0.77 26.72
N LYS A 67 12.06 -0.37 26.03
CA LYS A 67 11.43 -0.44 24.72
C LYS A 67 9.92 -0.61 24.86
N SER A 68 9.15 0.13 24.07
CA SER A 68 7.70 0.02 24.01
C SER A 68 7.23 -0.90 22.87
N GLY A 69 5.93 -1.20 22.83
CA GLY A 69 5.29 -1.86 21.70
C GLY A 69 4.92 -0.91 20.56
N LEU A 70 5.39 0.34 20.60
CA LEU A 70 5.05 1.33 19.58
C LEU A 70 5.84 1.10 18.29
N PHE A 71 5.22 1.49 17.18
CA PHE A 71 5.85 1.60 15.88
C PHE A 71 5.97 3.06 15.47
N LEU A 72 7.02 3.36 14.72
CA LEU A 72 7.17 4.62 14.02
C LEU A 72 6.01 4.80 13.04
N SER A 73 5.47 6.03 12.97
CA SER A 73 4.39 6.37 12.05
C SER A 73 4.80 6.32 10.58
N ALA A 74 6.10 6.55 10.29
CA ALA A 74 6.64 6.51 8.95
C ALA A 74 8.14 6.18 8.93
N LEU A 75 8.58 5.54 7.84
CA LEU A 75 9.97 5.24 7.52
C LEU A 75 10.34 5.86 6.16
N ASP A 76 11.61 6.19 5.96
CA ASP A 76 12.12 6.43 4.61
C ASP A 76 12.07 5.12 3.82
N ARG A 77 11.43 5.16 2.64
CA ARG A 77 11.17 3.95 1.85
C ARG A 77 12.44 3.31 1.26
N LYS A 78 13.50 4.10 1.03
CA LYS A 78 14.75 3.58 0.44
C LYS A 78 15.66 2.98 1.50
N THR A 79 15.72 3.60 2.67
CA THR A 79 16.64 3.19 3.74
C THR A 79 15.97 2.40 4.85
N LEU A 80 14.63 2.32 4.87
CA LEU A 80 13.82 1.72 5.93
C LEU A 80 14.26 2.21 7.32
N SER A 81 14.44 3.52 7.46
CA SER A 81 14.92 4.13 8.69
C SER A 81 14.01 5.28 9.13
N PRO A 82 14.06 5.71 10.40
CA PRO A 82 13.24 6.81 10.89
C PRO A 82 13.47 8.08 10.06
N LEU A 83 12.38 8.78 9.74
CA LEU A 83 12.47 10.08 9.09
C LEU A 83 13.17 11.08 10.02
N LYS A 84 14.26 11.70 9.55
CA LYS A 84 15.02 12.71 10.33
C LYS A 84 14.36 14.08 10.27
N ILE A 85 13.81 14.41 9.11
CA ILE A 85 13.15 15.70 8.83
C ILE A 85 11.80 15.42 8.17
N ARG A 86 10.89 16.39 8.29
CA ARG A 86 9.63 16.35 7.58
C ARG A 86 9.88 16.36 6.05
N PRO A 87 9.38 15.36 5.29
CA PRO A 87 9.55 15.34 3.83
C PRO A 87 8.80 16.51 3.16
N PRO A 88 9.03 16.77 1.86
CA PRO A 88 8.24 17.74 1.10
C PRO A 88 6.73 17.43 1.13
N ALA A 89 5.90 18.46 0.96
CA ALA A 89 4.44 18.26 0.93
C ALA A 89 4.06 17.43 -0.30
N PRO A 90 3.17 16.44 -0.17
CA PRO A 90 2.40 15.98 -1.31
C PRO A 90 1.61 17.17 -1.89
N ALA A 91 1.43 17.17 -3.22
CA ALA A 91 0.65 18.21 -3.87
C ALA A 91 -0.77 18.28 -3.28
N GLY A 92 -1.23 19.51 -2.98
CA GLY A 92 -2.59 19.75 -2.47
C GLY A 92 -2.77 19.68 -0.95
N ILE A 93 -1.74 19.32 -0.18
CA ILE A 93 -1.81 19.30 1.30
C ILE A 93 -1.42 20.67 1.86
N ARG A 94 -2.27 21.25 2.71
CA ARG A 94 -2.02 22.54 3.37
C ARG A 94 -1.01 22.36 4.48
N GLU A 95 -0.18 23.38 4.75
CA GLU A 95 0.85 23.31 5.79
C GLU A 95 0.30 23.04 7.20
N GLY A 96 -0.89 23.55 7.53
CA GLY A 96 -1.54 23.30 8.83
C GLY A 96 -2.02 21.86 9.04
N ASP A 97 -2.17 21.09 7.96
CA ASP A 97 -2.61 19.68 8.03
C ASP A 97 -1.40 18.73 8.17
N ARG A 98 -0.18 19.27 8.34
CA ARG A 98 1.06 18.50 8.30
C ARG A 98 1.68 18.37 9.69
N PRO A 99 2.19 17.18 10.04
CA PRO A 99 2.91 16.99 11.30
C PRO A 99 4.29 17.66 11.25
N GLY A 100 4.62 18.40 12.30
CA GLY A 100 5.90 19.08 12.46
C GLY A 100 6.13 20.30 11.55
N SER A 101 7.15 21.08 11.88
CA SER A 101 7.52 22.30 11.14
C SER A 101 8.37 22.00 9.88
N PRO A 102 8.26 22.82 8.82
CA PRO A 102 9.08 22.67 7.62
C PRO A 102 10.59 22.67 7.92
N GLY A 103 11.31 21.66 7.43
CA GLY A 103 12.77 21.56 7.55
C GLY A 103 13.30 21.34 8.98
N GLN A 104 12.41 21.21 9.97
CA GLN A 104 12.81 20.95 11.34
C GLN A 104 12.90 19.45 11.62
N PRO A 105 13.69 19.04 12.63
CA PRO A 105 13.73 17.66 13.09
C PRO A 105 12.34 17.15 13.47
N LEU A 106 12.05 15.91 13.12
CA LEU A 106 10.86 15.23 13.62
C LEU A 106 11.17 14.72 15.03
N LEU A 107 10.43 15.23 16.01
CA LEU A 107 10.41 14.71 17.38
C LEU A 107 9.30 13.66 17.39
N GLY A 108 9.55 12.46 17.91
CA GLY A 108 8.71 11.26 17.76
C GLY A 108 7.27 11.32 18.32
N ALA A 109 6.72 12.50 18.59
CA ALA A 109 5.38 12.77 19.09
C ALA A 109 4.55 13.72 18.18
N ASN A 110 4.94 13.88 16.90
CA ASN A 110 4.28 14.78 15.94
C ASN A 110 3.09 14.14 15.22
#